data_AF-A0A444JY85-F1
#
_entry.id   AF-A0A444JY85-F1
#
_cell.length_a   1.000
_cell.length_b   1.000
_cell.length_c   1.000
_cell.angle_alpha   90.00
_cell.angle_beta   90.00
_cell.angle_gamma   90.00
#
_symmetry.space_group_name_H-M   'P 1'
#
loop_
_entity.id
_entity.type
_entity.pdbx_description
1 polymer ?
#
loop_
_entity_poly.entity_id
_entity_poly.type
_entity_poly.pdbx_seq_one_letter_code
_entity_poly.pdbx_strand_id
1 'polypeptide(L)'
;VVFASDWPVSPVDPILSIQAAVMRKPWAEGMPDQSFSLREAIQGYTVEGAYAEFMEDRKGRLKTGYLADIVVLSADIEATAPEALHTVRPVTTICGGRVTYQA
;
A
#
# COMPACT_ATOMS: atom_id res chain seq x y z
N VAL A 1 -1.25 11.88 -3.11
CA VAL A 1 -1.15 11.22 -4.44
C VAL A 1 -1.73 9.84 -4.31
N VAL A 2 -2.67 9.44 -5.18
CA VAL A 2 -3.33 8.12 -5.11
C VAL A 2 -2.60 7.10 -5.98
N PHE A 3 -2.48 5.86 -5.49
CA PHE A 3 -1.90 4.75 -6.25
C PHE A 3 -2.99 3.79 -6.73
N ALA A 4 -2.79 3.19 -7.90
CA ALA A 4 -3.64 2.16 -8.49
C ALA A 4 -2.79 1.23 -9.37
N SER A 5 -3.22 -0.02 -9.53
CA SER A 5 -2.48 -1.02 -10.34
C SER A 5 -2.86 -1.00 -11.82
N ASP A 6 -4.05 -0.52 -12.18
CA ASP A 6 -4.62 -0.71 -13.53
C ASP A 6 -4.77 -2.21 -13.89
N TRP A 7 -5.07 -3.06 -12.90
CA TRP A 7 -5.34 -4.48 -13.12
C TRP A 7 -6.47 -4.66 -14.17
N PRO A 8 -6.31 -5.55 -15.17
CA PRO A 8 -5.29 -6.60 -15.28
C PRO A 8 -4.02 -6.26 -16.08
N VAL A 9 -3.79 -4.98 -16.43
CA VAL A 9 -2.61 -4.57 -17.21
C VAL A 9 -1.31 -4.73 -16.41
N SER A 10 -1.35 -4.43 -15.12
CA SER A 10 -0.25 -4.64 -14.16
C SER A 10 -0.66 -5.62 -13.07
N PRO A 11 0.28 -6.31 -12.37
CA PRO A 11 -0.04 -7.14 -11.22
C PRO A 11 -0.85 -6.40 -10.15
N VAL A 12 -1.79 -7.11 -9.52
CA VAL A 12 -2.69 -6.52 -8.51
C VAL A 12 -2.01 -6.28 -7.15
N ASP A 13 -0.84 -6.87 -6.91
CA ASP A 13 -0.15 -6.85 -5.62
C ASP A 13 0.30 -5.42 -5.21
N PRO A 14 -0.29 -4.83 -4.14
CA PRO A 14 0.10 -3.51 -3.67
C PRO A 14 1.51 -3.47 -3.08
N ILE A 15 2.02 -4.55 -2.50
CA ILE A 15 3.36 -4.60 -1.91
C ILE A 15 4.42 -4.47 -3.01
N LEU A 16 4.19 -5.12 -4.16
CA LEU A 16 5.06 -4.98 -5.32
C LEU A 16 5.08 -3.54 -5.85
N SER A 17 3.92 -2.88 -5.86
CA SER A 17 3.80 -1.49 -6.30
C SER A 17 4.44 -0.50 -5.32
N ILE A 18 4.31 -0.74 -4.00
CA ILE A 18 5.01 0.01 -2.96
C ILE A 18 6.52 -0.15 -3.14
N GLN A 19 7.02 -1.38 -3.36
CA GLN A 19 8.44 -1.60 -3.64
C GLN A 19 8.89 -0.80 -4.86
N ALA A 20 8.14 -0.83 -5.96
CA ALA A 20 8.48 -0.10 -7.17
C ALA A 20 8.53 1.42 -6.94
N ALA A 21 7.63 1.97 -6.12
CA ALA A 21 7.60 3.39 -5.79
C ALA A 21 8.80 3.82 -4.92
N VAL A 22 9.19 2.99 -3.95
CA VAL A 22 10.31 3.28 -3.04
C VAL A 22 11.67 3.08 -3.74
N MET A 23 11.78 2.07 -4.59
CA MET A 23 13.00 1.74 -5.33
C MET A 23 13.19 2.54 -6.61
N ARG A 24 12.25 3.43 -6.94
CA ARG A 24 12.29 4.22 -8.17
C ARG A 24 13.58 5.05 -8.20
N LYS A 25 14.23 5.06 -9.35
CA LYS A 25 15.38 5.93 -9.64
C LYS A 25 15.00 7.00 -10.67
N PRO A 26 15.70 8.13 -10.71
CA PRO A 26 15.58 9.07 -11.81
C PRO A 26 15.72 8.36 -13.16
N TRP A 27 14.88 8.73 -14.12
CA TRP A 27 14.85 8.08 -15.45
C TRP A 27 16.16 8.29 -16.23
N ALA A 28 16.77 9.46 -16.07
CA ALA A 28 18.03 9.85 -16.68
C ALA A 28 18.75 10.86 -15.78
N GLU A 29 20.02 11.10 -16.07
CA GLU A 29 20.81 12.15 -15.40
C GLU A 29 20.15 13.52 -15.55
N GLY A 30 20.13 14.31 -14.47
CA GLY A 30 19.51 15.64 -14.44
C GLY A 30 17.98 15.66 -14.32
N MET A 31 17.31 14.50 -14.29
CA MET A 31 15.87 14.41 -14.01
C MET A 31 15.58 14.40 -12.50
N PRO A 32 14.41 14.90 -12.06
CA PRO A 32 14.05 14.89 -10.66
C PRO A 32 13.88 13.46 -10.14
N ASP A 33 14.24 13.28 -8.87
CA ASP A 33 13.84 12.08 -8.14
C ASP A 33 12.33 12.16 -7.83
N GLN A 34 11.63 11.11 -8.20
CA GLN A 34 10.19 10.93 -8.00
C GLN A 34 9.92 9.66 -7.19
N SER A 35 10.95 9.16 -6.49
CA SER A 35 10.80 8.11 -5.49
C SER A 35 9.91 8.59 -4.36
N PHE A 36 9.18 7.64 -3.78
CA PHE A 36 8.34 7.88 -2.61
C PHE A 36 9.02 7.30 -1.39
N SER A 37 8.88 7.94 -0.24
CA SER A 37 9.11 7.26 1.02
C SER A 37 8.11 6.11 1.18
N LEU A 38 8.49 5.10 1.97
CA LEU A 38 7.59 3.99 2.32
C LEU A 38 6.25 4.53 2.87
N ARG A 39 6.30 5.57 3.71
CA ARG A 39 5.10 6.15 4.33
C ARG A 39 4.18 6.80 3.31
N GLU A 40 4.71 7.55 2.35
CA GLU A 40 3.91 8.14 1.27
C GLU A 40 3.31 7.07 0.37
N ALA A 41 4.06 6.01 0.05
CA ALA A 41 3.54 4.88 -0.74
C ALA A 41 2.39 4.15 -0.03
N ILE A 42 2.49 3.92 1.30
CA ILE A 42 1.40 3.37 2.11
C ILE A 42 0.19 4.30 2.10
N GLN A 43 0.40 5.61 2.24
CA GLN A 43 -0.70 6.58 2.17
C GLN A 43 -1.40 6.55 0.81
N GLY A 44 -0.64 6.42 -0.28
CA GLY A 44 -1.16 6.31 -1.64
C GLY A 44 -2.14 5.16 -1.85
N TYR A 45 -1.95 4.04 -1.14
CA TYR A 45 -2.85 2.87 -1.14
C TYR A 45 -3.90 2.86 -0.03
N THR A 46 -3.89 3.84 0.88
CA THR A 46 -4.80 3.85 2.04
C THR A 46 -5.61 5.14 2.11
N VAL A 47 -5.08 6.17 2.76
CA VAL A 47 -5.79 7.43 3.01
C VAL A 47 -6.07 8.21 1.75
N GLU A 48 -5.18 8.19 0.77
CA GLU A 48 -5.31 8.94 -0.48
C GLU A 48 -6.38 8.32 -1.39
N GLY A 49 -6.47 6.98 -1.40
CA GLY A 49 -7.55 6.27 -2.09
C GLY A 49 -8.91 6.52 -1.44
N ALA A 50 -8.98 6.48 -0.10
CA ALA A 50 -10.22 6.82 0.62
C ALA A 50 -10.69 8.25 0.33
N TYR A 51 -9.76 9.22 0.30
CA TYR A 51 -10.08 10.60 -0.04
C TYR A 51 -10.56 10.76 -1.50
N ALA A 52 -9.89 10.09 -2.45
CA ALA A 52 -10.30 10.14 -3.86
C ALA A 52 -11.72 9.58 -4.09
N GLU A 53 -12.21 8.73 -3.19
CA GLU A 53 -13.56 8.17 -3.21
C GLU A 53 -14.57 8.96 -2.34
N PHE A 54 -14.18 10.07 -1.70
CA PHE A 54 -14.98 10.80 -0.70
C PHE A 54 -15.41 9.94 0.50
N MET A 55 -14.51 9.06 0.95
CA MET A 55 -14.72 8.08 2.02
C MET A 55 -13.68 8.20 3.14
N GLU A 56 -12.97 9.33 3.23
CA GLU A 56 -11.92 9.59 4.22
C GLU A 56 -12.43 9.66 5.67
N ASP A 57 -13.74 9.84 5.86
CA ASP A 57 -14.45 9.78 7.15
C ASP A 57 -14.89 8.36 7.52
N ARG A 58 -14.73 7.38 6.62
CA ARG A 58 -15.22 6.01 6.77
C ARG A 58 -14.12 4.94 6.71
N LYS A 59 -13.08 5.10 5.89
CA LYS A 59 -12.02 4.09 5.67
C LYS A 59 -10.64 4.70 5.40
N GLY A 60 -9.65 3.85 5.15
CA GLY A 60 -8.26 4.25 4.83
C GLY A 60 -7.37 4.53 6.04
N ARG A 61 -7.90 4.49 7.27
CA ARG A 61 -7.14 4.65 8.52
C ARG A 61 -7.58 3.64 9.56
N LEU A 62 -6.64 3.18 10.38
CA LEU A 62 -6.95 2.46 11.62
C LEU A 62 -7.38 3.47 12.69
N LYS A 63 -8.69 3.66 12.84
CA LYS A 63 -9.30 4.63 13.76
C LYS A 63 -10.66 4.12 14.23
N THR A 64 -11.00 4.34 15.50
CA THR A 64 -12.32 4.00 16.03
C THR A 64 -13.44 4.66 15.21
N GLY A 65 -14.48 3.89 14.88
CA GLY A 65 -15.62 4.31 14.07
C GLY A 65 -15.45 4.11 12.55
N TYR A 66 -14.25 3.72 12.09
CA TYR A 66 -13.98 3.41 10.68
C TYR A 66 -14.31 1.94 10.38
N LEU A 67 -14.44 1.61 9.10
CA LEU A 67 -14.56 0.21 8.66
C LEU A 67 -13.39 -0.62 9.20
N ALA A 68 -13.71 -1.79 9.74
CA ALA A 68 -12.72 -2.75 10.22
C ALA A 68 -12.14 -3.55 9.04
N ASP A 69 -11.48 -2.83 8.12
CA ASP A 69 -10.74 -3.36 6.98
C ASP A 69 -9.25 -3.33 7.33
N ILE A 70 -8.67 -4.51 7.57
CA ILE A 70 -7.33 -4.66 8.14
C ILE A 70 -6.59 -5.76 7.39
N VAL A 71 -5.32 -5.52 7.07
CA VAL A 71 -4.39 -6.55 6.59
C VAL A 71 -3.26 -6.69 7.60
N VAL A 72 -3.01 -7.92 8.04
CA VAL A 72 -1.83 -8.27 8.84
C VAL A 72 -0.80 -8.85 7.88
N LEU A 73 0.42 -8.32 7.93
CA LEU A 73 1.52 -8.72 7.06
C LEU A 73 2.45 -9.72 7.77
N SER A 74 3.15 -10.54 6.99
CA SER A 74 4.09 -11.56 7.46
C SER A 74 5.37 -10.99 8.09
N ALA A 75 5.64 -9.70 7.88
CA ALA A 75 6.82 -9.01 8.39
C ALA A 75 6.53 -7.52 8.61
N ASP A 76 7.37 -6.89 9.41
CA ASP A 76 7.40 -5.44 9.55
C ASP A 76 8.06 -4.82 8.31
N ILE A 77 7.26 -4.11 7.51
CA ILE A 77 7.71 -3.47 6.28
C ILE A 77 8.62 -2.26 6.52
N GLU A 78 8.57 -1.65 7.71
CA GLU A 78 9.46 -0.54 8.07
C GLU A 78 10.87 -1.04 8.41
N ALA A 79 10.98 -2.28 8.90
CA ALA A 79 12.24 -2.96 9.17
C ALA A 79 12.76 -3.80 7.98
N THR A 80 11.96 -3.95 6.92
CA THR A 80 12.31 -4.75 5.74
C THR A 80 13.06 -3.89 4.71
N ALA A 81 14.19 -4.38 4.20
CA ALA A 81 14.91 -3.69 3.13
C ALA A 81 14.02 -3.50 1.87
N PRO A 82 14.05 -2.35 1.19
CA PRO A 82 13.18 -2.08 0.04
C PRO A 82 13.24 -3.17 -1.05
N GLU A 83 14.42 -3.74 -1.31
CA GLU A 83 14.63 -4.82 -2.28
C GLU A 83 13.87 -6.10 -1.93
N ALA A 84 13.63 -6.34 -0.64
CA ALA A 84 12.98 -7.53 -0.10
C ALA A 84 11.48 -7.37 0.15
N LEU A 85 10.90 -6.18 -0.05
CA LEU A 85 9.48 -5.92 0.22
C LEU A 85 8.55 -6.90 -0.51
N HIS A 86 8.87 -7.28 -1.76
CA HIS A 86 8.14 -8.24 -2.58
C HIS A 86 8.06 -9.65 -1.98
N THR A 87 8.73 -9.93 -0.86
CA THR A 87 8.62 -11.20 -0.12
C THR A 87 7.54 -11.15 0.97
N VAL A 88 7.11 -9.96 1.37
CA VAL A 88 6.08 -9.76 2.40
C VAL A 88 4.72 -10.16 1.85
N ARG A 89 3.95 -10.92 2.64
CA ARG A 89 2.64 -11.44 2.26
C ARG A 89 1.59 -11.06 3.30
N PRO A 90 0.32 -10.87 2.91
CA PRO A 90 -0.77 -10.87 3.88
C PRO A 90 -0.84 -12.25 4.56
N VAL A 91 -0.94 -12.28 5.89
CA VAL A 91 -1.20 -13.51 6.67
C VAL A 91 -2.64 -13.56 7.19
N THR A 92 -3.31 -12.41 7.27
CA THR A 92 -4.72 -12.31 7.61
C THR A 92 -5.31 -11.08 6.94
N THR A 93 -6.48 -11.23 6.34
CA THR A 93 -7.29 -10.11 5.83
C THR A 93 -8.62 -10.09 6.55
N ILE A 94 -8.99 -8.93 7.06
CA ILE A 94 -10.28 -8.66 7.68
C ILE A 94 -11.00 -7.63 6.80
N CYS A 95 -12.22 -7.93 6.38
CA CYS A 95 -13.09 -7.01 5.65
C CYS A 95 -14.37 -6.81 6.46
N GLY A 96 -14.71 -5.56 6.80
CA GLY A 96 -15.89 -5.23 7.58
C GLY A 96 -15.99 -5.97 8.92
N GLY A 97 -14.83 -6.25 9.56
CA GLY A 97 -14.76 -6.98 10.83
C GLY A 97 -14.86 -8.49 10.72
N ARG A 98 -14.85 -9.06 9.50
CA ARG A 98 -14.84 -10.52 9.28
C ARG A 98 -13.51 -10.94 8.66
N VAL A 99 -12.91 -12.01 9.18
CA VAL A 99 -11.75 -12.63 8.54
C VAL A 99 -12.18 -13.21 7.20
N THR A 100 -11.60 -12.73 6.11
CA THR A 100 -11.87 -13.18 4.73
C THR A 100 -10.73 -13.99 4.14
N TYR A 101 -9.53 -13.87 4.72
CA TYR A 101 -8.35 -14.65 4.35
C TYR A 101 -7.49 -14.93 5.57
N GLN A 102 -6.91 -16.13 5.59
CA GLN A 102 -5.89 -16.56 6.55
C GLN A 102 -4.98 -17.57 5.84
N ALA A 103 -3.66 -17.37 5.96
CA ALA A 103 -2.64 -18.20 5.31
C ALA A 103 -2.38 -19.53 6.05
#